data_AF-A0A950FA85-F1
#
_entry.id   AF-A0A950FA85-F1
#
_cell.length_a   1.000
_cell.length_b   1.000
_cell.length_c   1.000
_cell.angle_alpha   90.00
_cell.angle_beta   90.00
_cell.angle_gamma   90.00
#
_symmetry.space_group_name_H-M   'P 1'
#
loop_
_entity.id
_entity.type
_entity.pdbx_description
1 polymer ?
#
loop_
_entity_poly.entity_id
_entity_poly.type
_entity_poly.pdbx_seq_one_letter_code
_entity_poly.pdbx_strand_id
1 'polypeptide(L)' 'MQYGFIERLREVVGHVGGQKELERVSGVDQTTISAWLKRAKNPKFQTVKKIADATGFCAEWLYLGSGPKRS' A
#
# COMPACT_ATOMS: atom_id res chain seq x y z
N MET A 1 8.49 11.17 4.01
CA MET A 1 7.68 9.92 3.97
C MET A 1 7.85 9.21 5.31
N GLN A 2 6.77 8.85 6.00
CA GLN A 2 6.84 8.21 7.31
C GLN A 2 7.43 6.80 7.19
N TYR A 3 8.41 6.45 8.03
CA TYR A 3 9.06 5.13 8.02
C TYR A 3 8.06 3.97 8.11
N GLY A 4 6.97 4.15 8.87
CA GLY A 4 5.95 3.11 9.04
C GLY A 4 5.13 2.79 7.79
N PHE A 5 4.93 3.73 6.86
CA PHE A 5 4.13 3.48 5.64
C PHE A 5 4.77 2.40 4.75
N ILE A 6 6.09 2.47 4.59
CA ILE A 6 6.84 1.58 3.69
C ILE A 6 6.81 0.15 4.21
N GLU A 7 6.97 -0.04 5.52
CA GLU A 7 6.93 -1.37 6.15
C GLU A 7 5.54 -2.01 5.99
N ARG A 8 4.48 -1.23 6.20
CA ARG A 8 3.10 -1.71 5.99
C ARG A 8 2.82 -2.02 4.52
N LEU A 9 3.30 -1.18 3.61
CA LEU A 9 3.17 -1.43 2.17
C LEU A 9 3.92 -2.70 1.75
N ARG A 10 5.12 -2.95 2.28
CA ARG A 10 5.86 -4.20 2.05
C ARG A 10 5.08 -5.41 2.55
N GLU A 11 4.43 -5.26 3.69
CA GLU A 11 3.60 -6.32 4.25
C GLU A 11 2.40 -6.65 3.35
N VAL A 12 1.69 -5.62 2.87
CA VAL A 12 0.58 -5.80 1.92
C VAL A 12 1.08 -6.44 0.62
N VAL A 13 2.21 -5.98 0.09
CA VAL A 13 2.85 -6.58 -1.11
C VAL A 13 3.18 -8.06 -0.88
N GLY A 14 3.72 -8.42 0.28
CA GLY A 14 4.01 -9.81 0.63
C GLY A 14 2.75 -10.67 0.78
N HIS A 15 1.68 -10.10 1.36
CA HIS A 15 0.41 -10.79 1.55
C HIS A 15 -0.25 -11.19 0.22
N VAL A 16 -0.19 -10.32 -0.79
CA VAL A 16 -0.79 -10.60 -2.10
C VAL A 16 0.12 -11.39 -3.04
N GLY A 17 1.38 -11.64 -2.68
CA GLY A 17 2.32 -12.39 -3.55
C GLY A 17 3.18 -11.53 -4.48
N GLY A 18 3.31 -10.23 -4.21
CA GLY A 18 4.27 -9.35 -4.87
C GLY A 18 3.66 -8.12 -5.53
N GLN A 19 4.51 -7.23 -6.06
CA GLN A 19 4.06 -5.93 -6.61
C GLN A 19 3.22 -6.07 -7.88
N LYS A 20 3.55 -7.04 -8.73
CA LYS A 20 2.80 -7.31 -9.98
C LYS A 20 1.40 -7.81 -9.69
N GLU A 21 1.26 -8.66 -8.68
CA GLU A 21 -0.05 -9.14 -8.24
C GLU A 21 -0.83 -8.03 -7.54
N LEU A 22 -0.15 -7.20 -6.75
CA LEU A 22 -0.77 -6.03 -6.14
C LEU A 22 -1.33 -5.06 -7.19
N GLU A 23 -0.59 -4.82 -8.27
CA GLU A 23 -1.07 -4.04 -9.42
C GLU A 23 -2.30 -4.67 -10.04
N ARG A 24 -2.25 -5.99 -10.31
CA ARG A 24 -3.37 -6.72 -10.93
C ARG A 24 -4.66 -6.59 -10.12
N VAL A 25 -4.59 -6.67 -8.79
CA VAL A 25 -5.78 -6.63 -7.92
C VAL A 25 -6.23 -5.22 -7.57
N SER A 26 -5.30 -4.26 -7.40
CA SER A 26 -5.62 -2.90 -6.94
C SER A 26 -5.76 -1.86 -8.07
N GLY A 27 -5.27 -2.19 -9.27
CA GLY A 27 -5.15 -1.24 -10.38
C GLY A 27 -4.13 -0.12 -10.15
N VAL A 28 -3.29 -0.23 -9.12
CA VAL A 28 -2.19 0.71 -8.87
C VAL A 28 -0.93 0.17 -9.53
N ASP A 29 -0.45 0.89 -10.53
CA ASP A 29 0.73 0.54 -11.31
C ASP A 29 1.97 0.20 -10.45
N GLN A 30 2.67 -0.86 -10.82
CA GLN A 30 3.86 -1.34 -10.11
C GLN A 30 4.95 -0.25 -9.98
N THR A 31 5.14 0.60 -10.97
CA THR A 31 6.13 1.69 -10.88
C THR A 31 5.75 2.71 -9.81
N THR A 32 4.45 2.95 -9.62
CA THR A 32 3.95 3.79 -8.52
C THR A 32 4.23 3.15 -7.16
N ILE A 33 3.95 1.86 -7.00
CA ILE A 33 4.25 1.10 -5.78
C ILE A 33 5.77 1.12 -5.49
N SER A 34 6.59 0.88 -6.52
CA SER A 34 8.05 0.89 -6.42
C SER A 34 8.60 2.27 -6.06
N ALA A 35 8.04 3.35 -6.62
CA ALA A 35 8.42 4.73 -6.27
C ALA A 35 8.14 5.05 -4.80
N TRP A 36 7.05 4.52 -4.23
CA TRP A 36 6.77 4.67 -2.81
C TRP A 36 7.74 3.88 -1.93
N LEU A 37 8.01 2.63 -2.28
CA LEU A 37 8.98 1.78 -1.56
C LEU A 37 10.40 2.36 -1.58
N LYS A 38 10.77 3.04 -2.67
CA LYS A 38 12.06 3.74 -2.84
C LYS A 38 12.09 5.15 -2.24
N ARG A 39 11.01 5.60 -1.60
CA ARG A 39 10.87 6.97 -1.04
C ARG A 39 10.93 8.09 -2.09
N ALA A 40 10.79 7.77 -3.37
CA ALA A 40 10.90 8.72 -4.47
C ALA A 40 9.64 9.60 -4.63
N LYS A 41 8.48 9.13 -4.15
CA LYS A 41 7.20 9.85 -4.31
C LYS A 41 6.31 9.66 -3.10
N ASN A 42 5.65 10.71 -2.62
CA ASN A 42 4.69 10.58 -1.54
C ASN A 42 3.36 9.94 -2.02
N PRO A 43 2.83 8.95 -1.29
CA PRO A 43 1.54 8.35 -1.61
C PRO A 43 0.39 9.32 -1.35
N LYS A 44 -0.60 9.32 -2.25
CA LYS A 44 -1.89 9.99 -2.01
C LYS A 44 -2.85 9.03 -1.33
N PHE A 45 -3.60 9.50 -0.33
CA PHE A 45 -4.53 8.66 0.41
C PHE A 45 -5.52 7.92 -0.50
N GLN A 46 -6.08 8.61 -1.52
CA GLN A 46 -6.99 7.97 -2.48
C GLN A 46 -6.37 6.77 -3.20
N THR A 47 -5.09 6.83 -3.57
CA THR A 47 -4.41 5.71 -4.24
C THR A 47 -4.10 4.58 -3.26
N VAL A 48 -3.77 4.91 -2.01
CA VAL A 48 -3.58 3.92 -0.94
C VAL A 48 -4.88 3.21 -0.60
N LYS A 49 -6.01 3.94 -0.62
CA LYS A 49 -7.34 3.37 -0.42
C LYS A 49 -7.67 2.29 -1.47
N LYS A 50 -7.31 2.49 -2.74
CA LYS A 50 -7.49 1.45 -3.78
C LYS A 50 -6.79 0.14 -3.44
N ILE A 51 -5.56 0.22 -2.93
CA ILE A 51 -4.82 -0.95 -2.45
C ILE A 51 -5.54 -1.58 -1.26
N ALA A 52 -5.95 -0.78 -0.29
CA ALA A 52 -6.63 -1.22 0.90
C ALA A 52 -7.93 -1.99 0.56
N ASP A 53 -8.79 -1.37 -0.25
CA ASP A 53 -10.07 -1.94 -0.71
C ASP A 53 -9.86 -3.26 -1.48
N ALA A 54 -8.81 -3.36 -2.30
CA ALA A 54 -8.52 -4.56 -3.09
C ALA A 54 -7.89 -5.71 -2.28
N THR A 55 -7.33 -5.42 -1.10
CA THR A 55 -6.55 -6.39 -0.31
C THR A 55 -7.18 -6.72 1.04
N GLY A 56 -8.28 -6.04 1.41
CA GLY A 56 -8.93 -6.20 2.71
C GLY A 56 -8.14 -5.61 3.89
N PHE A 57 -7.18 -4.74 3.60
CA PHE A 57 -6.47 -3.99 4.64
C PHE A 57 -7.18 -2.67 4.91
N CYS A 58 -7.00 -2.12 6.12
CA CYS A 58 -7.52 -0.79 6.43
C CYS A 58 -6.64 0.30 5.79
N ALA A 59 -7.27 1.23 5.07
CA ALA A 59 -6.57 2.34 4.42
C ALA A 59 -5.89 3.28 5.42
N GLU A 60 -6.54 3.51 6.58
CA GLU A 60 -6.01 4.37 7.64
C GLU A 60 -4.79 3.74 8.32
N TRP A 61 -4.86 2.43 8.60
CA TRP A 61 -3.71 1.69 9.10
C TRP A 61 -2.56 1.72 8.08
N LEU A 62 -2.83 1.45 6.81
CA LEU A 62 -1.79 1.45 5.79
C LEU A 62 -1.14 2.85 5.68
N TYR A 63 -1.95 3.91 5.60
CA TYR A 63 -1.48 5.28 5.39
C TYR A 63 -0.83 5.91 6.63
N LEU A 64 -1.55 5.91 7.77
CA LEU A 64 -1.16 6.60 9.00
C LEU A 64 -0.52 5.67 10.04
N GLY A 65 -0.78 4.36 9.97
CA GLY A 65 -0.36 3.41 11.00
C GLY A 65 -1.26 3.43 12.24
N SER A 66 -2.45 4.02 12.12
CA SER A 66 -3.45 4.12 13.18
C SER A 66 -4.62 3.18 12.91
N GLY A 67 -5.31 2.77 13.97
CA GLY A 67 -6.49 1.91 13.86
C GLY A 67 -6.18 0.42 13.61
N PRO A 68 -7.22 -0.39 13.35
CA PRO A 68 -7.07 -1.83 13.13
C PRO A 68 -6.42 -2.12 11.77
N LYS A 69 -5.67 -3.21 11.70
CA LYS A 69 -4.93 -3.61 10.50
C LYS A 69 -5.81 -4.02 9.32
N ARG A 70 -6.96 -4.64 9.61
CA ARG A 70 -7.95 -5.11 8.64
C ARG A 70 -9.27 -4.40 8.89
N SER A 71 -10.00 -4.15 7.81
CA SER A 71 -11.37 -3.60 7.82
C SER A 71 -12.38 -4.69 7.48
#